data_AF-A0A0M8XZS4-F1
#
_entry.id   AF-A0A0M8XZS4-F1
#
_cell.length_a   1.000
_cell.length_b   1.000
_cell.length_c   1.000
_cell.angle_alpha   90.00
_cell.angle_beta   90.00
_cell.angle_gamma   90.00
#
_symmetry.space_group_name_H-M   'P 1'
#
loop_
_entity.id
_entity.type
_entity.pdbx_description
1 polymer ?
#
loop_
_entity_poly.entity_id
_entity_poly.type
_entity_poly.pdbx_seq_one_letter_code
_entity_poly.pdbx_strand_id
1 'polypeptide(L)'
;MNEHELKSALQEVMVASSPPPPMSPEAALDRARRAQRRRKATWGGVVAGLAVVAIAVGAVLVPTLTGGAGGTGVIEVAGGPPSESGPRVTPTAEPPSESPSVTAVTPPSGPPMSDTKTPWPNGQGDRTATSGPRADKGAKLLNDVASSLPPGVKAEDRTRIGFAEYGPMTRHQSQFVEYAGELQVWEYWAHTPVVITGEAGVGELTVEVETKGNTRLGDLGGCEAATKYPYPIEGGTCEVVDVGGKEVGVVTGATADADRNTLEAAAFYRYPDGTLVTVAYSSEYLESGHPALSRPAFTGAQLAALAADPKFHLD
;
A
#
# COMPACT_ATOMS: atom_id res chain seq x y z
N MET A 1 -31.14 0.50 47.63
CA MET A 1 -30.11 1.48 47.21
C MET A 1 -30.76 2.84 47.16
N ASN A 2 -30.29 3.79 47.98
CA ASN A 2 -30.85 5.15 48.02
C ASN A 2 -30.11 6.09 47.04
N GLU A 3 -30.66 7.27 46.76
CA GLU A 3 -30.08 8.23 45.80
C GLU A 3 -28.65 8.66 46.18
N HIS A 4 -28.33 8.66 47.47
CA HIS A 4 -26.99 8.97 47.98
C HIS A 4 -25.96 7.87 47.65
N GLU A 5 -26.35 6.60 47.70
CA GLU A 5 -25.49 5.48 47.32
C GLU A 5 -25.21 5.46 45.82
N LEU A 6 -26.20 5.77 44.97
CA LEU A 6 -26.01 5.88 43.52
C LEU A 6 -25.06 7.04 43.16
N LYS A 7 -25.23 8.21 43.80
CA LYS A 7 -24.37 9.37 43.57
C LYS A 7 -22.93 9.12 44.03
N SER A 8 -22.75 8.45 45.15
CA SER A 8 -21.40 8.11 45.66
C SER A 8 -20.71 7.09 44.75
N ALA A 9 -21.41 6.06 44.29
CA ALA A 9 -20.86 5.08 43.35
C ALA A 9 -20.47 5.70 42.01
N LEU A 10 -21.26 6.66 41.48
CA LEU A 10 -20.91 7.36 40.25
C LEU A 10 -19.73 8.33 40.43
N GLN A 11 -19.61 8.99 41.58
CA GLN A 11 -18.43 9.81 41.88
C GLN A 11 -17.17 8.98 42.04
N GLU A 12 -17.26 7.80 42.67
CA GLU A 12 -16.12 6.89 42.84
C GLU A 12 -15.60 6.36 41.50
N VAL A 13 -16.51 6.06 40.56
CA VAL A 13 -16.14 5.65 39.19
C VAL A 13 -15.51 6.79 38.38
N MET A 14 -15.92 8.05 38.59
CA MET A 14 -15.30 9.20 37.93
C MET A 14 -13.92 9.53 38.50
N VAL A 15 -13.66 9.29 39.78
CA VAL A 15 -12.35 9.55 40.41
C VAL A 15 -11.34 8.42 40.13
N ALA A 16 -11.80 7.19 39.91
CA ALA A 16 -10.94 6.06 39.56
C ALA A 16 -10.47 6.04 38.08
N SER A 17 -10.97 6.95 37.25
CA SER A 17 -10.48 7.11 35.88
C SER A 17 -9.14 7.83 35.90
N SER A 18 -8.05 7.05 35.87
CA SER A 18 -6.71 7.58 35.68
C SER A 18 -6.71 8.50 34.44
N PRO A 19 -6.18 9.73 34.53
CA PRO A 19 -6.15 10.63 33.39
C PRO A 19 -5.47 9.92 32.21
N PRO A 20 -5.99 10.07 30.98
CA PRO A 20 -5.41 9.40 29.82
C PRO A 20 -3.92 9.74 29.76
N PRO A 21 -3.05 8.75 29.45
CA PRO A 21 -1.61 8.99 29.37
C PRO A 21 -1.36 10.23 28.50
N PRO A 22 -0.50 11.17 28.92
CA PRO A 22 -0.23 12.35 28.13
C PRO A 22 0.31 11.90 26.76
N MET A 23 -0.45 12.16 25.70
CA MET A 23 0.03 11.93 24.35
C MET A 23 1.20 12.88 24.11
N SER A 24 2.42 12.33 24.14
CA SER A 24 3.59 13.11 23.74
C SER A 24 3.46 13.41 22.24
N PRO A 25 3.41 14.70 21.86
CA PRO A 25 3.29 15.08 20.46
C PRO A 25 4.48 14.58 19.64
N GLU A 26 5.64 14.42 20.28
CA GLU A 26 6.85 13.86 19.69
C GLU A 26 6.67 12.38 19.33
N ALA A 27 6.14 11.53 20.21
CA ALA A 27 5.88 10.13 19.87
C ALA A 27 4.79 9.98 18.81
N ALA A 28 3.78 10.86 18.81
CA ALA A 28 2.76 10.89 17.77
C ALA A 28 3.36 11.29 16.40
N LEU A 29 4.21 12.31 16.36
CA LEU A 29 4.91 12.75 15.16
C LEU A 29 5.93 11.71 14.67
N ASP A 30 6.62 11.02 15.56
CA ASP A 30 7.56 9.97 15.20
C ASP A 30 6.86 8.73 14.66
N ARG A 31 5.68 8.37 15.22
CA ARG A 31 4.81 7.35 14.64
C ARG A 31 4.30 7.78 13.26
N ALA A 32 3.85 9.02 13.11
CA ALA A 32 3.37 9.56 11.84
C ALA A 32 4.48 9.60 10.78
N ARG A 33 5.70 10.03 11.14
CA ARG A 33 6.87 10.05 10.24
C ARG A 33 7.29 8.64 9.85
N ARG A 34 7.28 7.66 10.76
CA ARG A 34 7.53 6.26 10.44
C ARG A 34 6.48 5.69 9.48
N ALA A 35 5.20 5.94 9.75
CA ALA A 35 4.11 5.53 8.86
C ALA A 35 4.22 6.19 7.47
N GLN A 36 4.57 7.48 7.41
CA GLN A 36 4.74 8.21 6.16
C GLN A 36 5.98 7.74 5.38
N ARG A 37 7.09 7.42 6.04
CA ARG A 37 8.28 6.81 5.40
C ARG A 37 7.95 5.44 4.82
N ARG A 38 7.20 4.60 5.54
CA ARG A 38 6.71 3.29 5.04
C ARG A 38 5.86 3.48 3.78
N ARG A 39 4.90 4.41 3.78
CA ARG A 39 4.06 4.71 2.60
C ARG A 39 4.85 5.27 1.42
N LYS A 40 5.87 6.09 1.67
CA LYS A 40 6.74 6.62 0.61
C LYS A 40 7.68 5.55 0.02
N ALA A 41 8.09 4.56 0.82
CA ALA A 41 8.87 3.42 0.31
C ALA A 41 8.01 2.52 -0.60
N THR A 42 6.71 2.40 -0.36
CA THR A 42 5.77 1.67 -1.25
C THR A 42 5.39 2.46 -2.51
N TRP A 43 5.63 3.78 -2.56
CA TRP A 43 5.17 4.65 -3.66
C TRP A 43 6.28 5.42 -4.41
N GLY A 44 7.54 5.33 -3.99
CA GLY A 44 8.61 6.21 -4.48
C GLY A 44 9.93 5.49 -4.71
N GLY A 45 10.02 4.73 -5.81
CA GLY A 45 11.22 3.99 -6.21
C GLY A 45 11.61 4.20 -7.67
N VAL A 46 11.36 5.37 -8.26
CA VAL A 46 11.95 5.75 -9.56
C VAL A 46 12.45 7.16 -9.45
N VAL A 47 13.72 7.34 -9.07
CA VAL A 47 14.73 8.20 -9.71
C VAL A 47 16.03 8.01 -8.93
N ALA A 48 16.96 7.23 -9.49
CA ALA A 48 18.43 7.34 -9.43
C ALA A 48 19.08 5.95 -9.41
N GLY A 49 19.64 5.53 -10.55
CA GLY A 49 20.47 4.32 -10.60
C GLY A 49 20.70 3.70 -11.97
N LEU A 50 20.93 4.49 -13.02
CA LEU A 50 21.58 3.96 -14.23
C LEU A 50 23.07 3.76 -13.95
N ALA A 51 23.59 2.53 -14.02
CA ALA A 51 24.93 2.23 -14.56
C ALA A 51 25.23 0.72 -14.68
N VAL A 52 25.23 0.26 -15.93
CA VAL A 52 26.20 -0.67 -16.57
C VAL A 52 26.41 -2.06 -15.95
N VAL A 53 25.92 -3.11 -16.63
CA VAL A 53 26.69 -4.35 -16.82
C VAL A 53 26.77 -4.66 -18.31
N ALA A 54 28.01 -4.71 -18.79
CA ALA A 54 28.41 -4.92 -20.17
C ALA A 54 28.06 -6.33 -20.66
N ILE A 55 27.49 -6.40 -21.86
CA ILE A 55 27.40 -7.64 -22.64
C ILE A 55 28.81 -7.98 -23.13
N ALA A 56 29.30 -9.16 -22.74
CA ALA A 56 30.56 -9.71 -23.21
C ALA A 56 30.47 -10.11 -24.69
N VAL A 57 31.53 -9.74 -25.41
CA VAL A 57 31.69 -9.68 -26.86
C VAL A 57 31.90 -11.05 -27.51
N GLY A 58 31.25 -11.25 -28.66
CA GLY A 58 31.67 -12.18 -29.70
C GLY A 58 31.57 -11.53 -31.08
N ALA A 59 32.72 -11.15 -31.64
CA ALA A 59 33.10 -11.17 -33.06
C ALA A 59 33.94 -9.95 -33.49
N VAL A 60 35.07 -10.28 -34.10
CA VAL A 60 36.14 -9.46 -34.64
C VAL A 60 35.71 -8.81 -35.96
N LEU A 61 36.04 -7.53 -36.18
CA LEU A 61 36.70 -6.96 -37.39
C LEU A 61 36.71 -5.41 -37.36
N VAL A 62 37.90 -4.84 -37.44
CA VAL A 62 38.28 -3.42 -37.66
C VAL A 62 38.71 -3.35 -39.16
N PRO A 63 38.56 -2.26 -39.98
CA PRO A 63 39.07 -0.91 -39.68
C PRO A 63 38.40 0.37 -40.29
N THR A 64 38.66 1.48 -39.57
CA THR A 64 38.98 2.88 -39.99
C THR A 64 37.98 3.78 -40.73
N LEU A 65 37.84 5.02 -40.23
CA LEU A 65 37.94 6.35 -40.92
C LEU A 65 37.54 7.47 -39.92
N THR A 66 38.47 8.15 -39.25
CA THR A 66 39.01 9.52 -39.51
C THR A 66 38.05 10.72 -39.35
N GLY A 67 38.44 11.65 -38.45
CA GLY A 67 38.04 13.08 -38.39
C GLY A 67 36.92 13.38 -37.39
N GLY A 68 36.97 14.37 -36.49
CA GLY A 68 37.84 15.50 -36.25
C GLY A 68 37.01 16.60 -35.52
N ALA A 69 37.65 17.39 -34.64
CA ALA A 69 37.14 18.59 -33.95
C ALA A 69 35.93 18.37 -32.99
N GLY A 70 35.85 18.90 -31.78
CA GLY A 70 36.32 20.17 -31.23
C GLY A 70 35.12 20.78 -30.50
N GLY A 71 35.21 21.04 -29.19
CA GLY A 71 34.07 21.62 -28.46
C GLY A 71 34.17 21.46 -26.94
N THR A 72 35.00 22.28 -26.31
CA THR A 72 34.94 22.56 -24.86
C THR A 72 33.71 23.42 -24.57
N GLY A 73 32.66 22.81 -23.99
CA GLY A 73 31.47 23.50 -23.48
C GLY A 73 31.41 23.40 -21.96
N VAL A 74 31.61 24.54 -21.31
CA VAL A 74 31.58 24.75 -19.85
C VAL A 74 30.15 24.52 -19.32
N ILE A 75 30.02 23.74 -18.25
CA ILE A 75 28.77 23.58 -17.48
C ILE A 75 28.77 24.67 -16.39
N GLU A 76 27.86 25.63 -16.52
CA GLU A 76 27.62 26.70 -15.54
C GLU A 76 26.57 26.22 -14.52
N VAL A 77 26.95 26.20 -13.24
CA VAL A 77 26.11 25.85 -12.09
C VAL A 77 25.89 27.12 -11.28
N ALA A 78 24.64 27.59 -11.19
CA ALA A 78 24.27 28.75 -10.37
C ALA A 78 23.65 28.28 -9.04
N GLY A 79 24.32 28.58 -7.93
CA GLY A 79 23.80 28.48 -6.56
C GLY A 79 23.60 29.88 -5.97
N GLY A 80 22.49 30.08 -5.24
CA GLY A 80 22.15 31.31 -4.51
C GLY A 80 21.71 31.01 -3.07
N PRO A 81 22.29 31.64 -2.01
CA PRO A 81 21.97 31.42 -0.59
C PRO A 81 20.83 32.34 -0.03
N PRO A 82 20.42 32.17 1.26
CA PRO A 82 19.11 32.59 1.79
C PRO A 82 19.13 33.98 2.48
N SER A 83 17.94 34.47 2.87
CA SER A 83 17.80 35.60 3.80
C SER A 83 16.66 35.38 4.80
N GLU A 84 17.02 35.47 6.07
CA GLU A 84 16.16 35.51 7.26
C GLU A 84 15.51 36.90 7.44
N SER A 85 14.33 36.95 8.05
CA SER A 85 14.00 37.91 9.13
C SER A 85 12.62 37.59 9.74
N GLY A 86 12.58 37.23 11.03
CA GLY A 86 11.44 37.55 11.92
C GLY A 86 11.61 38.96 12.52
N PRO A 87 10.92 39.38 13.60
CA PRO A 87 9.94 38.66 14.47
C PRO A 87 8.66 39.50 14.83
N ARG A 88 7.69 38.93 15.59
CA ARG A 88 7.18 39.40 16.93
C ARG A 88 5.84 38.74 17.35
N VAL A 89 5.56 38.72 18.66
CA VAL A 89 4.69 37.77 19.40
C VAL A 89 3.61 38.49 20.27
N THR A 90 2.43 37.85 20.44
CA THR A 90 1.48 37.79 21.63
C THR A 90 0.68 39.03 22.10
N PRO A 91 -0.39 38.93 22.97
CA PRO A 91 -1.17 37.79 23.53
C PRO A 91 -2.73 37.94 23.74
N THR A 92 -3.40 36.80 24.01
CA THR A 92 -4.52 36.50 24.98
C THR A 92 -5.94 37.13 24.91
N ALA A 93 -6.99 36.28 24.87
CA ALA A 93 -8.01 36.06 25.93
C ALA A 93 -9.24 35.22 25.47
N GLU A 94 -9.90 34.58 26.43
CA GLU A 94 -10.85 33.44 26.44
C GLU A 94 -12.37 33.74 26.18
N PRO A 95 -13.31 32.75 26.20
CA PRO A 95 -14.62 32.68 25.51
C PRO A 95 -15.81 33.16 26.42
N PRO A 96 -17.14 32.89 26.18
CA PRO A 96 -17.83 32.05 25.18
C PRO A 96 -19.14 32.65 24.56
N SER A 97 -19.89 31.77 23.90
CA SER A 97 -21.34 31.78 23.63
C SER A 97 -21.86 32.10 22.23
N GLU A 98 -22.59 31.10 21.72
CA GLU A 98 -23.84 31.16 20.96
C GLU A 98 -23.80 31.52 19.47
N SER A 99 -24.15 30.49 18.68
CA SER A 99 -24.64 30.61 17.30
C SER A 99 -25.75 31.66 17.19
N PRO A 100 -25.80 32.40 16.07
CA PRO A 100 -26.80 32.02 15.07
C PRO A 100 -26.26 32.07 13.63
N SER A 101 -26.91 31.29 12.76
CA SER A 101 -26.72 31.25 11.32
C SER A 101 -26.66 32.65 10.70
N VAL A 102 -25.62 32.91 9.91
CA VAL A 102 -25.58 34.06 9.00
C VAL A 102 -25.20 33.59 7.60
N THR A 103 -26.12 33.89 6.69
CA THR A 103 -26.10 33.84 5.23
C THR A 103 -24.70 34.00 4.62
N ALA A 104 -24.32 33.05 3.77
CA ALA A 104 -23.10 33.10 2.98
C ALA A 104 -23.09 34.35 2.08
N VAL A 105 -22.14 35.25 2.33
CA VAL A 105 -21.77 36.33 1.42
C VAL A 105 -20.72 35.77 0.46
N THR A 106 -21.03 35.77 -0.82
CA THR A 106 -20.16 35.34 -1.91
C THR A 106 -18.93 36.26 -2.03
N PRO A 107 -17.68 35.77 -1.95
CA PRO A 107 -16.51 36.55 -2.33
C PRO A 107 -16.35 36.59 -3.87
N PRO A 108 -15.73 37.65 -4.42
CA PRO A 108 -15.58 37.82 -5.86
C PRO A 108 -14.61 36.80 -6.48
N SER A 109 -14.99 36.33 -7.67
CA SER A 109 -14.28 35.35 -8.50
C SER A 109 -12.87 35.82 -8.87
N GLY A 110 -11.85 35.27 -8.20
CA GLY A 110 -10.50 35.17 -8.76
C GLY A 110 -10.46 34.11 -9.87
N PRO A 111 -9.50 34.17 -10.80
CA PRO A 111 -9.31 33.12 -11.81
C PRO A 111 -9.10 31.78 -11.09
N PRO A 112 -9.73 30.68 -11.55
CA PRO A 112 -9.62 29.39 -10.89
C PRO A 112 -8.16 28.98 -10.90
N MET A 113 -7.53 28.95 -9.73
CA MET A 113 -6.34 28.13 -9.54
C MET A 113 -6.77 26.72 -9.94
N SER A 114 -6.17 26.19 -11.00
CA SER A 114 -6.43 24.83 -11.45
C SER A 114 -6.09 23.90 -10.29
N ASP A 115 -7.12 23.45 -9.59
CA ASP A 115 -6.99 22.47 -8.53
C ASP A 115 -6.49 21.18 -9.19
N THR A 116 -5.18 20.94 -9.12
CA THR A 116 -4.51 19.74 -9.66
C THR A 116 -4.87 18.47 -8.89
N LYS A 117 -5.96 18.47 -8.11
CA LYS A 117 -6.39 17.34 -7.30
C LYS A 117 -7.54 16.66 -8.01
N THR A 118 -7.36 15.38 -8.33
CA THR A 118 -8.43 14.51 -8.82
C THR A 118 -9.65 14.66 -7.90
N PRO A 119 -10.83 15.00 -8.44
CA PRO A 119 -12.03 15.16 -7.62
C PRO A 119 -12.32 13.84 -6.89
N TRP A 120 -12.82 13.96 -5.66
CA TRP A 120 -13.18 12.78 -4.87
C TRP A 120 -14.26 11.96 -5.57
N PRO A 121 -14.32 10.64 -5.35
CA PRO A 121 -15.44 9.83 -5.78
C PRO A 121 -16.75 10.36 -5.18
N ASN A 122 -17.85 10.19 -5.92
CA ASN A 122 -19.16 10.61 -5.49
C ASN A 122 -19.50 10.06 -4.08
N GLY A 123 -19.78 10.96 -3.14
CA GLY A 123 -20.28 10.60 -1.81
C GLY A 123 -19.24 10.23 -0.75
N GLN A 124 -17.94 10.46 -0.98
CA GLN A 124 -16.89 10.20 0.02
C GLN A 124 -16.12 11.45 0.45
N GLY A 125 -15.72 11.50 1.71
CA GLY A 125 -14.92 12.58 2.30
C GLY A 125 -13.40 12.37 2.22
N ASP A 126 -12.94 11.16 1.88
CA ASP A 126 -11.53 10.82 1.64
C ASP A 126 -11.38 9.75 0.53
N ARG A 127 -10.15 9.23 0.30
CA ARG A 127 -9.89 8.18 -0.70
C ARG A 127 -10.27 6.78 -0.26
N THR A 128 -10.50 6.53 1.03
CA THR A 128 -10.69 5.20 1.60
C THR A 128 -12.16 4.93 1.86
N ALA A 129 -12.71 3.91 1.18
CA ALA A 129 -14.07 3.48 1.45
C ALA A 129 -14.11 2.58 2.69
N THR A 130 -14.60 3.13 3.82
CA THR A 130 -14.84 2.37 5.06
C THR A 130 -16.28 1.89 5.20
N SER A 131 -17.19 2.34 4.32
CA SER A 131 -18.59 1.87 4.25
C SER A 131 -19.13 1.95 2.82
N GLY A 132 -20.29 1.33 2.60
CA GLY A 132 -20.99 1.30 1.31
C GLY A 132 -20.40 0.31 0.30
N PRO A 133 -20.86 0.35 -0.97
CA PRO A 133 -20.58 -0.71 -1.95
C PRO A 133 -19.10 -1.00 -2.21
N ARG A 134 -18.23 0.01 -2.05
CA ARG A 134 -16.79 -0.14 -2.21
C ARG A 134 -16.17 -0.85 -1.00
N ALA A 135 -16.58 -0.53 0.23
CA ALA A 135 -16.15 -1.28 1.41
C ALA A 135 -16.66 -2.72 1.39
N ASP A 136 -17.92 -2.94 0.99
CA ASP A 136 -18.53 -4.27 0.87
C ASP A 136 -17.77 -5.14 -0.13
N LYS A 137 -17.30 -4.56 -1.24
CA LYS A 137 -16.47 -5.24 -2.24
C LYS A 137 -15.09 -5.62 -1.69
N GLY A 138 -14.47 -4.79 -0.86
CA GLY A 138 -13.25 -5.15 -0.13
C GLY A 138 -13.45 -6.30 0.86
N ALA A 139 -14.57 -6.29 1.61
CA ALA A 139 -14.94 -7.39 2.50
C ALA A 139 -15.21 -8.69 1.71
N LYS A 140 -15.86 -8.58 0.55
CA LYS A 140 -16.07 -9.71 -0.37
C LYS A 140 -14.73 -10.29 -0.85
N LEU A 141 -13.79 -9.45 -1.30
CA LEU A 141 -12.47 -9.90 -1.72
C LEU A 141 -11.78 -10.72 -0.62
N LEU A 142 -11.78 -10.21 0.62
CA LEU A 142 -11.18 -10.93 1.75
C LEU A 142 -11.81 -12.32 1.99
N ASN A 143 -13.14 -12.42 1.90
CA ASN A 143 -13.84 -13.70 2.01
C ASN A 143 -13.53 -14.63 0.84
N ASP A 144 -13.43 -14.09 -0.38
CA ASP A 144 -13.07 -14.86 -1.57
C ASP A 144 -11.67 -15.45 -1.44
N VAL A 145 -10.69 -14.68 -0.93
CA VAL A 145 -9.33 -15.16 -0.66
C VAL A 145 -9.36 -16.40 0.23
N ALA A 146 -10.06 -16.35 1.36
CA ALA A 146 -10.16 -17.50 2.28
C ALA A 146 -10.78 -18.73 1.60
N SER A 147 -11.76 -18.53 0.71
CA SER A 147 -12.45 -19.61 -0.01
C SER A 147 -11.68 -20.18 -1.22
N SER A 148 -10.61 -19.52 -1.65
CA SER A 148 -9.82 -19.90 -2.83
C SER A 148 -8.50 -20.57 -2.47
N LEU A 149 -8.19 -20.71 -1.17
CA LEU A 149 -6.96 -21.35 -0.74
C LEU A 149 -6.88 -22.82 -1.18
N PRO A 150 -5.68 -23.28 -1.58
CA PRO A 150 -5.49 -24.67 -1.99
C PRO A 150 -5.63 -25.63 -0.80
N PRO A 151 -5.91 -26.92 -1.07
CA PRO A 151 -5.97 -27.93 -0.02
C PRO A 151 -4.70 -27.95 0.84
N GLY A 152 -4.88 -28.03 2.16
CA GLY A 152 -3.79 -28.05 3.13
C GLY A 152 -3.39 -26.67 3.67
N VAL A 153 -3.80 -25.57 3.02
CA VAL A 153 -3.61 -24.19 3.50
C VAL A 153 -4.94 -23.63 3.98
N LYS A 154 -4.92 -22.88 5.08
CA LYS A 154 -6.12 -22.24 5.65
C LYS A 154 -5.84 -20.79 5.99
N ALA A 155 -6.85 -19.95 5.78
CA ALA A 155 -6.91 -18.63 6.38
C ALA A 155 -7.35 -18.83 7.83
N GLU A 156 -6.57 -18.35 8.79
CA GLU A 156 -6.88 -18.50 10.21
C GLU A 156 -6.63 -17.17 10.90
N ASP A 157 -7.71 -16.45 11.20
CA ASP A 157 -7.59 -15.18 11.90
C ASP A 157 -7.00 -15.40 13.30
N ARG A 158 -5.84 -14.80 13.53
CA ARG A 158 -5.11 -14.88 14.79
C ARG A 158 -4.97 -13.49 15.39
N THR A 159 -4.97 -13.46 16.71
CA THR A 159 -4.63 -12.25 17.44
C THR A 159 -3.11 -12.10 17.48
N ARG A 160 -2.63 -10.86 17.35
CA ARG A 160 -1.20 -10.57 17.49
C ARG A 160 -0.76 -10.77 18.93
N ILE A 161 0.46 -11.28 19.14
CA ILE A 161 1.08 -11.46 20.45
C ILE A 161 2.12 -10.36 20.66
N GLY A 162 1.89 -9.47 21.63
CA GLY A 162 2.84 -8.37 21.94
C GLY A 162 2.83 -7.20 20.95
N PHE A 163 1.93 -7.20 19.96
CA PHE A 163 1.82 -6.18 18.90
C PHE A 163 0.36 -5.75 18.67
N ALA A 164 -0.42 -5.59 19.74
CA ALA A 164 -1.86 -5.31 19.65
C ALA A 164 -2.19 -3.98 18.93
N GLU A 165 -1.26 -3.02 18.95
CA GLU A 165 -1.38 -1.72 18.30
C GLU A 165 -1.42 -1.77 16.77
N TYR A 166 -1.01 -2.90 16.17
CA TYR A 166 -1.04 -3.12 14.72
C TYR A 166 -2.40 -3.61 14.21
N GLY A 167 -3.38 -3.73 15.11
CA GLY A 167 -4.74 -4.14 14.77
C GLY A 167 -4.86 -5.61 14.38
N PRO A 168 -6.01 -6.01 13.81
CA PRO A 168 -6.24 -7.40 13.41
C PRO A 168 -5.29 -7.85 12.30
N MET A 169 -4.94 -9.14 12.31
CA MET A 169 -4.10 -9.74 11.27
C MET A 169 -4.90 -9.93 9.98
N THR A 170 -6.19 -10.21 10.08
CA THR A 170 -7.09 -10.21 8.92
C THR A 170 -7.64 -8.81 8.71
N ARG A 171 -7.42 -8.21 7.54
CA ARG A 171 -7.92 -6.86 7.22
C ARG A 171 -8.11 -6.67 5.73
N HIS A 172 -8.98 -5.75 5.36
CA HIS A 172 -9.12 -5.30 3.98
C HIS A 172 -9.13 -3.76 3.92
N GLN A 173 -8.80 -3.23 2.74
CA GLN A 173 -8.93 -1.81 2.44
C GLN A 173 -9.47 -1.66 1.02
N SER A 174 -10.19 -0.57 0.78
CA SER A 174 -10.67 -0.20 -0.54
C SER A 174 -10.38 1.27 -0.73
N GLN A 175 -9.63 1.61 -1.78
CA GLN A 175 -9.23 2.98 -2.04
C GLN A 175 -9.44 3.39 -3.48
N PHE A 176 -9.87 4.63 -3.66
CA PHE A 176 -9.91 5.24 -4.98
C PHE A 176 -8.51 5.65 -5.41
N VAL A 177 -8.13 5.21 -6.60
CA VAL A 177 -6.83 5.54 -7.19
C VAL A 177 -6.97 6.77 -8.07
N GLU A 178 -7.76 6.65 -9.14
CA GLU A 178 -7.88 7.68 -10.18
C GLU A 178 -9.11 7.48 -11.08
N TYR A 179 -9.31 8.44 -11.98
CA TYR A 179 -10.24 8.27 -13.11
C TYR A 179 -9.48 7.89 -14.37
N ALA A 180 -9.93 6.82 -15.04
CA ALA A 180 -9.49 6.44 -16.38
C ALA A 180 -10.63 6.77 -17.37
N GLY A 181 -10.63 8.00 -17.87
CA GLY A 181 -11.78 8.54 -18.58
C GLY A 181 -12.99 8.69 -17.64
N GLU A 182 -14.10 8.02 -17.95
CA GLU A 182 -15.31 8.00 -17.11
C GLU A 182 -15.28 6.89 -16.04
N LEU A 183 -14.30 5.98 -16.09
CA LEU A 183 -14.18 4.89 -15.15
C LEU A 183 -13.47 5.33 -13.88
N GLN A 184 -13.96 4.88 -12.72
CA GLN A 184 -13.22 4.99 -11.47
C GLN A 184 -12.35 3.74 -11.30
N VAL A 185 -11.03 3.93 -11.23
CA VAL A 185 -10.09 2.89 -10.86
C VAL A 185 -10.01 2.82 -9.34
N TRP A 186 -10.35 1.66 -8.81
CA TRP A 186 -10.29 1.34 -7.39
C TRP A 186 -9.22 0.29 -7.15
N GLU A 187 -8.63 0.34 -5.97
CA GLU A 187 -7.67 -0.63 -5.48
C GLU A 187 -8.25 -1.29 -4.22
N TYR A 188 -8.23 -2.61 -4.19
CA TYR A 188 -8.75 -3.43 -3.10
C TYR A 188 -7.65 -4.29 -2.53
N TRP A 189 -7.39 -4.14 -1.24
CA TRP A 189 -6.37 -4.92 -0.53
C TRP A 189 -7.06 -5.88 0.43
N ALA A 190 -6.56 -7.10 0.50
CA ALA A 190 -6.90 -8.09 1.49
C ALA A 190 -5.62 -8.70 2.05
N HIS A 191 -5.44 -8.61 3.37
CA HIS A 191 -4.39 -9.31 4.10
C HIS A 191 -5.04 -10.44 4.89
N THR A 192 -4.52 -11.66 4.75
CA THR A 192 -5.00 -12.78 5.53
C THR A 192 -3.81 -13.59 6.10
N PRO A 193 -3.83 -13.89 7.40
CA PRO A 193 -2.91 -14.87 7.97
C PRO A 193 -3.20 -16.26 7.42
N VAL A 194 -2.15 -16.94 6.96
CA VAL A 194 -2.25 -18.29 6.43
C VAL A 194 -1.47 -19.28 7.29
N VAL A 195 -2.05 -20.46 7.46
CA VAL A 195 -1.46 -21.58 8.19
C VAL A 195 -1.47 -22.83 7.32
N ILE A 196 -0.50 -23.70 7.54
CA ILE A 196 -0.44 -25.03 6.93
C ILE A 196 -1.03 -26.03 7.92
N THR A 197 -1.95 -26.86 7.45
CA THR A 197 -2.66 -27.82 8.31
C THR A 197 -1.69 -28.80 8.95
N GLY A 198 -1.65 -28.83 10.28
CA GLY A 198 -0.78 -29.71 11.06
C GLY A 198 0.63 -29.15 11.31
N GLU A 199 0.94 -27.94 10.85
CA GLU A 199 2.22 -27.28 11.09
C GLU A 199 2.06 -26.07 12.01
N ALA A 200 3.13 -25.74 12.72
CA ALA A 200 3.23 -24.50 13.48
C ALA A 200 3.64 -23.34 12.58
N GLY A 201 3.28 -22.13 13.00
CA GLY A 201 3.65 -20.89 12.33
C GLY A 201 2.50 -20.21 11.58
N VAL A 202 2.75 -18.97 11.17
CA VAL A 202 1.80 -18.12 10.44
C VAL A 202 2.54 -17.35 9.37
N GLY A 203 2.09 -17.49 8.13
CA GLY A 203 2.51 -16.65 7.01
C GLY A 203 1.51 -15.54 6.71
N GLU A 204 1.88 -14.64 5.82
CA GLU A 204 1.01 -13.59 5.31
C GLU A 204 0.70 -13.85 3.84
N LEU A 205 -0.59 -13.82 3.49
CA LEU A 205 -1.04 -13.74 2.10
C LEU A 205 -1.68 -12.36 1.90
N THR A 206 -1.19 -11.63 0.91
CA THR A 206 -1.73 -10.34 0.49
C THR A 206 -2.31 -10.49 -0.91
N VAL A 207 -3.54 -10.02 -1.09
CA VAL A 207 -4.17 -9.92 -2.42
C VAL A 207 -4.53 -8.46 -2.66
N GLU A 208 -4.12 -7.98 -3.83
CA GLU A 208 -4.40 -6.64 -4.31
C GLU A 208 -5.07 -6.73 -5.68
N VAL A 209 -6.18 -5.98 -5.82
CA VAL A 209 -6.91 -5.89 -7.08
C VAL A 209 -7.06 -4.42 -7.46
N GLU A 210 -6.44 -4.02 -8.56
CA GLU A 210 -6.68 -2.74 -9.22
C GLU A 210 -7.70 -2.95 -10.35
N THR A 211 -8.83 -2.25 -10.32
CA THR A 211 -9.98 -2.54 -11.19
C THR A 211 -9.79 -2.14 -12.65
N LYS A 212 -10.75 -2.54 -13.49
CA LYS A 212 -10.91 -2.16 -14.89
C LYS A 212 -10.54 -0.70 -15.16
N GLY A 213 -9.86 -0.48 -16.28
CA GLY A 213 -9.40 0.84 -16.70
C GLY A 213 -8.07 1.25 -16.07
N ASN A 214 -7.46 0.42 -15.22
CA ASN A 214 -6.10 0.64 -14.75
C ASN A 214 -5.11 0.70 -15.94
N THR A 215 -4.44 1.85 -16.08
CA THR A 215 -3.44 2.11 -17.13
C THR A 215 -2.01 2.18 -16.60
N ARG A 216 -1.82 2.02 -15.28
CA ARG A 216 -0.51 2.16 -14.61
C ARG A 216 0.57 1.27 -15.21
N LEU A 217 0.18 0.09 -15.69
CA LEU A 217 1.08 -0.86 -16.33
C LEU A 217 1.01 -0.86 -17.87
N GLY A 218 0.25 0.04 -18.49
CA GLY A 218 0.04 0.02 -19.95
C GLY A 218 -0.47 -1.35 -20.40
N ASP A 219 0.16 -1.96 -21.40
CA ASP A 219 -0.20 -3.29 -21.91
C ASP A 219 0.59 -4.45 -21.28
N LEU A 220 1.43 -4.18 -20.28
CA LEU A 220 2.31 -5.17 -19.70
C LEU A 220 1.51 -6.25 -18.96
N GLY A 221 1.86 -7.51 -19.22
CA GLY A 221 1.32 -8.69 -18.56
C GLY A 221 2.42 -9.57 -18.00
N GLY A 222 2.04 -10.60 -17.24
CA GLY A 222 2.96 -11.60 -16.72
C GLY A 222 4.19 -11.02 -16.03
N CYS A 223 5.38 -11.44 -16.48
CA CYS A 223 6.65 -11.01 -15.90
C CYS A 223 7.05 -9.56 -16.21
N GLU A 224 6.52 -8.97 -17.29
CA GLU A 224 6.79 -7.57 -17.59
C GLU A 224 6.04 -6.65 -16.60
N ALA A 225 4.83 -7.05 -16.20
CA ALA A 225 4.09 -6.39 -15.12
C ALA A 225 4.84 -6.51 -13.79
N ALA A 226 5.30 -7.72 -13.46
CA ALA A 226 5.99 -8.02 -12.20
C ALA A 226 7.30 -7.24 -12.01
N THR A 227 8.07 -7.01 -13.08
CA THR A 227 9.39 -6.35 -13.02
C THR A 227 9.32 -4.82 -13.03
N LYS A 228 8.20 -4.24 -13.48
CA LYS A 228 8.01 -2.77 -13.54
C LYS A 228 7.28 -2.22 -12.33
N TYR A 229 6.49 -3.04 -11.64
CA TYR A 229 5.75 -2.61 -10.47
C TYR A 229 6.69 -2.55 -9.24
N PRO A 230 6.71 -1.44 -8.47
CA PRO A 230 7.52 -1.30 -7.26
C PRO A 230 6.89 -2.06 -6.08
N TYR A 231 6.43 -3.30 -6.31
CA TYR A 231 6.08 -4.20 -5.22
C TYR A 231 7.39 -4.57 -4.51
N PRO A 232 7.41 -4.71 -3.17
CA PRO A 232 8.62 -4.94 -2.40
C PRO A 232 9.11 -6.39 -2.53
N ILE A 233 9.37 -6.82 -3.76
CA ILE A 233 9.99 -8.09 -4.10
C ILE A 233 11.31 -7.73 -4.75
N GLU A 234 12.28 -7.45 -3.89
CA GLU A 234 13.64 -7.16 -4.31
C GLU A 234 14.44 -8.47 -4.33
N GLY A 235 15.07 -8.73 -5.47
CA GLY A 235 15.62 -10.06 -5.74
C GLY A 235 14.51 -11.07 -6.04
N GLY A 236 14.86 -12.11 -6.79
CA GLY A 236 13.92 -13.12 -7.27
C GLY A 236 13.92 -13.23 -8.79
N THR A 237 13.42 -14.36 -9.27
CA THR A 237 13.30 -14.67 -10.70
C THR A 237 11.83 -14.72 -11.07
N CYS A 238 11.48 -14.10 -12.20
CA CYS A 238 10.13 -14.19 -12.73
C CYS A 238 10.03 -15.26 -13.81
N GLU A 239 9.01 -16.09 -13.71
CA GLU A 239 8.59 -17.05 -14.74
C GLU A 239 7.12 -16.83 -15.13
N VAL A 240 6.78 -17.10 -16.39
CA VAL A 240 5.38 -17.11 -16.83
C VAL A 240 4.81 -18.50 -16.63
N VAL A 241 3.70 -18.59 -15.91
CA VAL A 241 2.94 -19.82 -15.67
C VAL A 241 1.62 -19.73 -16.40
N ASP A 242 1.33 -20.72 -17.25
CA ASP A 242 0.01 -20.84 -17.88
C ASP A 242 -1.01 -21.43 -16.89
N VAL A 243 -2.12 -20.72 -16.71
CA VAL A 243 -3.26 -21.19 -15.91
C VAL A 243 -4.51 -21.22 -16.79
N GLY A 244 -4.61 -22.26 -17.62
CA GLY A 244 -5.77 -22.46 -18.48
C GLY A 244 -5.85 -21.40 -19.59
N GLY A 245 -4.73 -21.13 -20.26
CA GLY A 245 -4.62 -20.11 -21.30
C GLY A 245 -4.42 -18.68 -20.77
N LYS A 246 -4.18 -18.53 -19.47
CA LYS A 246 -3.90 -17.25 -18.81
C LYS A 246 -2.42 -17.18 -18.46
N GLU A 247 -1.73 -16.20 -19.00
CA GLU A 247 -0.31 -15.97 -18.69
C GLU A 247 -0.16 -15.21 -17.37
N VAL A 248 0.32 -15.91 -16.34
CA VAL A 248 0.52 -15.34 -15.00
C VAL A 248 2.01 -15.21 -14.74
N GLY A 249 2.48 -14.01 -14.38
CA GLY A 249 3.87 -13.79 -14.01
C GLY A 249 4.08 -14.17 -12.55
N VAL A 250 5.00 -15.08 -12.26
CA VAL A 250 5.28 -15.55 -10.91
C VAL A 250 6.72 -15.22 -10.56
N VAL A 251 6.89 -14.41 -9.52
CA VAL A 251 8.20 -14.09 -8.95
C VAL A 251 8.42 -14.99 -7.73
N THR A 252 9.55 -15.69 -7.72
CA THR A 252 9.99 -16.52 -6.58
C THR A 252 11.46 -16.28 -6.25
N GLY A 253 11.90 -16.73 -5.08
CA GLY A 253 13.29 -16.63 -4.67
C GLY A 253 13.71 -15.22 -4.24
N ALA A 254 12.74 -14.35 -3.94
CA ALA A 254 13.02 -13.09 -3.30
C ALA A 254 13.51 -13.32 -1.88
N THR A 255 14.51 -12.54 -1.46
CA THR A 255 15.01 -12.64 -0.10
C THR A 255 14.21 -11.68 0.76
N ALA A 256 13.59 -12.19 1.82
CA ALA A 256 12.86 -11.33 2.73
C ALA A 256 13.84 -10.38 3.46
N ASP A 257 13.75 -9.07 3.22
CA ASP A 257 14.32 -8.01 4.03
C ASP A 257 13.44 -7.78 5.27
N ALA A 258 13.98 -8.18 6.42
CA ALA A 258 13.36 -8.06 7.73
C ALA A 258 12.97 -6.61 8.11
N ASP A 259 13.62 -5.60 7.53
CA ASP A 259 13.34 -4.19 7.82
C ASP A 259 12.25 -3.58 6.91
N ARG A 260 11.89 -4.26 5.81
CA ARG A 260 11.03 -3.68 4.75
C ARG A 260 9.70 -4.38 4.52
N ASN A 261 9.40 -5.48 5.22
CA ASN A 261 8.21 -6.31 4.99
C ASN A 261 8.12 -6.75 3.51
N THR A 262 9.21 -7.34 3.01
CA THR A 262 9.25 -7.87 1.64
C THR A 262 8.59 -9.23 1.58
N LEU A 263 7.95 -9.50 0.45
CA LEU A 263 7.27 -10.75 0.18
C LEU A 263 8.27 -11.72 -0.47
N GLU A 264 8.15 -13.02 -0.17
CA GLU A 264 9.04 -14.07 -0.68
C GLU A 264 8.69 -14.49 -2.11
N ALA A 265 7.41 -14.39 -2.46
CA ALA A 265 6.89 -14.71 -3.78
C ALA A 265 5.64 -13.90 -4.09
N ALA A 266 5.36 -13.70 -5.39
CA ALA A 266 4.08 -13.18 -5.85
C ALA A 266 3.71 -13.67 -7.24
N ALA A 267 2.43 -13.61 -7.54
CA ALA A 267 1.85 -13.84 -8.85
C ALA A 267 1.09 -12.59 -9.32
N PHE A 268 1.24 -12.27 -10.60
CA PHE A 268 0.67 -11.10 -11.25
C PHE A 268 -0.12 -11.55 -12.47
N TYR A 269 -1.42 -11.27 -12.47
CA TYR A 269 -2.30 -11.56 -13.59
C TYR A 269 -3.07 -10.32 -14.02
N ARG A 270 -3.05 -10.03 -15.32
CA ARG A 270 -3.76 -8.91 -15.91
C ARG A 270 -4.90 -9.42 -16.79
N TYR A 271 -6.11 -9.01 -16.46
CA TYR A 271 -7.29 -9.28 -17.27
C TYR A 271 -7.32 -8.41 -18.53
N PRO A 272 -8.01 -8.83 -19.60
CA PRO A 272 -8.14 -8.06 -20.84
C PRO A 272 -8.77 -6.68 -20.69
N ASP A 273 -9.56 -6.45 -19.63
CA ASP A 273 -10.18 -5.15 -19.35
C ASP A 273 -9.27 -4.19 -18.56
N GLY A 274 -8.04 -4.61 -18.29
CA GLY A 274 -7.03 -3.86 -17.56
C GLY A 274 -7.02 -4.13 -16.06
N THR A 275 -7.93 -4.94 -15.51
CA THR A 275 -7.89 -5.33 -14.09
C THR A 275 -6.57 -6.05 -13.80
N LEU A 276 -5.86 -5.63 -12.76
CA LEU A 276 -4.62 -6.27 -12.30
C LEU A 276 -4.89 -6.96 -10.96
N VAL A 277 -4.56 -8.24 -10.88
CA VAL A 277 -4.58 -9.02 -9.64
C VAL A 277 -3.15 -9.38 -9.27
N THR A 278 -2.75 -8.97 -8.07
CA THR A 278 -1.47 -9.32 -7.46
C THR A 278 -1.74 -10.17 -6.23
N VAL A 279 -1.15 -11.36 -6.19
CA VAL A 279 -1.22 -12.27 -5.03
C VAL A 279 0.19 -12.48 -4.53
N ALA A 280 0.49 -12.03 -3.32
CA ALA A 280 1.83 -12.10 -2.75
C ALA A 280 1.84 -12.82 -1.40
N TYR A 281 2.97 -13.44 -1.10
CA TYR A 281 3.11 -14.33 0.05
C TYR A 281 4.44 -14.12 0.78
N SER A 282 4.40 -14.27 2.11
CA SER A 282 5.56 -14.37 3.00
C SER A 282 5.37 -15.51 3.99
N SER A 283 6.43 -16.28 4.28
CA SER A 283 6.39 -17.33 5.31
C SER A 283 6.30 -16.75 6.73
N GLU A 284 6.69 -15.48 6.91
CA GLU A 284 6.49 -14.72 8.14
C GLU A 284 5.36 -13.71 7.98
N TYR A 285 4.45 -13.68 8.96
CA TYR A 285 3.60 -12.51 9.17
C TYR A 285 4.31 -11.54 10.13
N LEU A 286 4.87 -10.45 9.59
CA LEU A 286 5.63 -9.47 10.36
C LEU A 286 4.79 -8.82 11.48
N GLU A 287 5.44 -8.48 12.60
CA GLU A 287 4.81 -7.84 13.76
C GLU A 287 3.62 -8.67 14.32
N SER A 288 3.56 -9.97 14.06
CA SER A 288 2.46 -10.84 14.53
C SER A 288 2.71 -11.42 15.91
N GLY A 289 3.98 -11.58 16.30
CA GLY A 289 4.39 -12.31 17.50
C GLY A 289 4.22 -13.83 17.40
N HIS A 290 3.80 -14.34 16.24
CA HIS A 290 3.76 -15.77 15.94
C HIS A 290 5.05 -16.21 15.25
N PRO A 291 5.49 -17.47 15.40
CA PRO A 291 6.59 -17.98 14.61
C PRO A 291 6.25 -17.99 13.11
N ALA A 292 7.25 -17.78 12.26
CA ALA A 292 7.12 -17.97 10.82
C ALA A 292 6.84 -19.44 10.48
N LEU A 293 6.25 -19.68 9.31
CA LEU A 293 6.12 -21.02 8.75
C LEU A 293 7.50 -21.60 8.44
N SER A 294 7.66 -22.91 8.68
CA SER A 294 8.95 -23.60 8.44
C SER A 294 9.29 -23.78 6.96
N ARG A 295 8.31 -23.56 6.08
CA ARG A 295 8.40 -23.67 4.63
C ARG A 295 7.30 -22.80 3.98
N PRO A 296 7.43 -22.47 2.70
CA PRO A 296 6.37 -21.79 1.97
C PRO A 296 5.04 -22.56 1.98
N ALA A 297 3.94 -21.84 2.21
CA ALA A 297 2.58 -22.35 2.15
C ALA A 297 2.10 -22.56 0.72
N PHE A 298 2.66 -21.81 -0.24
CA PHE A 298 2.27 -21.85 -1.63
C PHE A 298 3.46 -22.16 -2.54
N THR A 299 3.20 -22.99 -3.55
CA THR A 299 4.06 -23.13 -4.73
C THR A 299 3.78 -22.00 -5.72
N GLY A 300 4.71 -21.76 -6.66
CA GLY A 300 4.50 -20.79 -7.75
C GLY A 300 3.22 -21.07 -8.55
N ALA A 301 2.93 -22.34 -8.85
CA ALA A 301 1.70 -22.75 -9.54
C ALA A 301 0.43 -22.45 -8.72
N GLN A 302 0.46 -22.59 -7.39
CA GLN A 302 -0.68 -22.25 -6.53
C GLN A 302 -0.90 -20.73 -6.45
N LEU A 303 0.17 -19.93 -6.37
CA LEU A 303 0.05 -18.48 -6.45
C LEU A 303 -0.50 -18.03 -7.81
N ALA A 304 -0.03 -18.66 -8.90
CA ALA A 304 -0.54 -18.38 -10.23
C ALA A 304 -2.04 -18.69 -10.35
N ALA A 305 -2.46 -19.85 -9.84
CA ALA A 305 -3.86 -20.25 -9.82
C ALA A 305 -4.74 -19.29 -9.02
N LEU A 306 -4.25 -18.79 -7.87
CA LEU A 306 -4.92 -17.76 -7.09
C LEU A 306 -5.06 -16.45 -7.87
N ALA A 307 -3.97 -15.93 -8.44
CA ALA A 307 -4.02 -14.66 -9.19
C ALA A 307 -4.96 -14.72 -10.41
N ALA A 308 -5.08 -15.89 -11.03
CA ALA A 308 -5.99 -16.15 -12.14
C ALA A 308 -7.43 -16.51 -11.74
N ASP A 309 -7.76 -16.57 -10.44
CA ASP A 309 -9.08 -16.93 -9.95
C ASP A 309 -10.11 -15.86 -10.39
N PRO A 310 -11.19 -16.23 -11.11
CA PRO A 310 -12.21 -15.29 -11.54
C PRO A 310 -12.92 -14.56 -10.40
N LYS A 311 -12.87 -15.07 -9.15
CA LYS A 311 -13.43 -14.35 -8.00
C LYS A 311 -12.73 -13.01 -7.74
N PHE A 312 -11.49 -12.84 -8.19
CA PHE A 312 -10.73 -11.61 -8.03
C PHE A 312 -10.93 -10.62 -9.18
N HIS A 313 -11.75 -10.95 -10.17
CA HIS A 313 -12.23 -9.98 -11.16
C HIS A 313 -13.48 -9.28 -10.61
N LEU A 314 -13.28 -8.14 -9.95
CA LEU A 314 -14.30 -7.54 -9.08
C LEU A 314 -15.37 -6.69 -9.78
N ASP A 315 -15.32 -6.51 -11.11
CA ASP A 315 -16.23 -5.64 -11.90
C ASP A 315 -16.72 -6.32 -13.20
#